data_AF-A0A392SE05-F1
#
_entry.id   AF-A0A392SE05-F1
#
_cell.length_a   1.000
_cell.length_b   1.000
_cell.length_c   1.000
_cell.angle_alpha   90.00
_cell.angle_beta   90.00
_cell.angle_gamma   90.00
#
_symmetry.space_group_name_H-M   'P 1'
#
loop_
_entity.id
_entity.type
_entity.pdbx_description
1 polymer ?
#
loop_
_entity_poly.entity_id
_entity_poly.type
_entity_poly.pdbx_seq_one_letter_code
_entity_poly.pdbx_strand_id
1 'polypeptide(L)'
;EQQAQAERHHREMMQVLQQQRSQPPPIQLQQQPEHRAQPQAPRGNPIFREFCRMNPPNFGGQYEPTEASEWLFCMEDMLEDLDCTPTEKVTFATRHFRGSASNWWHG
;
A
#
# COMPACT_ATOMS: atom_id res chain seq x y z
N GLU A 1 62.45 2.06 -23.35
CA GLU A 1 62.21 1.76 -21.92
C GLU A 1 60.98 2.46 -21.32
N GLN A 2 60.77 3.76 -21.57
CA GLN A 2 59.61 4.51 -21.03
C GLN A 2 58.25 3.90 -21.41
N GLN A 3 58.10 3.40 -22.65
CA GLN A 3 56.85 2.79 -23.11
C GLN A 3 56.52 1.49 -22.37
N ALA A 4 57.53 0.64 -22.12
CA ALA A 4 57.36 -0.57 -21.32
C ALA A 4 57.06 -0.26 -19.83
N GLN A 5 57.48 0.90 -19.33
CA GLN A 5 57.11 1.37 -17.99
C GLN A 5 55.66 1.89 -17.95
N ALA A 6 55.24 2.62 -18.99
CA ALA A 6 53.87 3.11 -19.13
C ALA A 6 52.85 1.95 -19.26
N GLU A 7 53.18 0.91 -20.04
CA GLU A 7 52.34 -0.28 -20.18
C GLU A 7 52.23 -1.07 -18.88
N ARG A 8 53.33 -1.17 -18.10
CA ARG A 8 53.31 -1.78 -16.77
C ARG A 8 52.40 -1.01 -15.83
N HIS A 9 52.53 0.31 -15.79
CA HIS A 9 51.71 1.16 -14.93
C HIS A 9 50.23 1.12 -15.34
N HIS A 10 49.93 1.08 -16.64
CA HIS A 10 48.59 0.91 -17.15
C HIS A 10 47.98 -0.45 -16.79
N ARG A 11 48.78 -1.53 -16.89
CA ARG A 11 48.36 -2.88 -16.46
C ARG A 11 48.05 -2.91 -14.97
N GLU A 12 48.88 -2.27 -14.16
CA GLU A 12 48.68 -2.17 -12.71
C GLU A 12 47.40 -1.37 -12.40
N MET A 13 47.17 -0.24 -13.05
CA MET A 13 45.93 0.53 -12.85
C MET A 13 44.67 -0.23 -13.27
N MET A 14 44.71 -0.97 -14.39
CA MET A 14 43.61 -1.83 -14.82
C MET A 14 43.33 -2.97 -13.83
N GLN A 15 44.37 -3.51 -13.20
CA GLN A 15 44.25 -4.57 -12.22
C GLN A 15 43.64 -4.08 -10.90
N VAL A 16 44.03 -2.89 -10.43
CA VAL A 16 43.45 -2.24 -9.25
C VAL A 16 41.95 -1.94 -9.45
N LEU A 17 41.57 -1.43 -10.62
CA LEU A 17 40.15 -1.14 -10.92
C LEU A 17 39.30 -2.42 -10.94
N GLN A 18 39.85 -3.52 -11.47
CA GLN A 18 39.15 -4.80 -11.50
C GLN A 18 38.98 -5.37 -10.08
N GLN A 19 40.02 -5.32 -9.24
CA GLN A 19 39.96 -5.74 -7.84
C GLN A 19 38.91 -4.96 -7.05
N GLN A 20 38.77 -3.65 -7.32
CA GLN A 20 37.78 -2.79 -6.69
C GLN A 20 36.34 -3.14 -7.10
N ARG A 21 36.11 -3.60 -8.35
CA ARG A 21 34.81 -4.15 -8.80
C ARG A 21 34.52 -5.57 -8.29
N SER A 22 35.57 -6.34 -7.96
CA SER A 22 35.44 -7.68 -7.39
C SER A 22 35.20 -7.67 -5.88
N GLN A 23 35.37 -6.52 -5.21
CA GLN A 23 34.83 -6.34 -3.88
C GLN A 23 33.30 -6.43 -4.03
N PRO A 24 32.62 -7.42 -3.40
CA PRO A 24 31.18 -7.38 -3.32
C PRO A 24 30.80 -6.01 -2.74
N PRO A 25 29.72 -5.35 -3.20
CA PRO A 25 29.21 -4.20 -2.45
C PRO A 25 29.13 -4.65 -0.99
N PRO A 26 29.53 -3.83 -0.01
CA PRO A 26 29.26 -4.18 1.38
C PRO A 26 27.80 -4.60 1.39
N ILE A 27 27.52 -5.82 1.85
CA ILE A 27 26.17 -6.20 2.19
C ILE A 27 25.82 -5.20 3.28
N GLN A 28 25.24 -4.08 2.87
CA GLN A 28 24.28 -3.38 3.67
C GLN A 28 23.19 -4.44 3.87
N LEU A 29 23.38 -5.25 4.91
CA LEU A 29 22.38 -5.30 5.96
C LEU A 29 21.97 -3.85 6.10
N GLN A 30 20.94 -3.46 5.36
CA GLN A 30 20.37 -2.15 5.45
C GLN A 30 19.66 -2.18 6.80
N GLN A 31 20.49 -2.09 7.84
CA GLN A 31 20.24 -1.43 9.09
C GLN A 31 19.80 -0.05 8.63
N GLN A 32 18.50 0.05 8.34
CA GLN A 32 17.88 1.33 8.05
C GLN A 32 18.25 2.20 9.25
N PRO A 33 18.92 3.34 9.03
CA PRO A 33 19.14 4.28 10.10
C PRO A 33 17.77 4.58 10.68
N GLU A 34 17.74 4.65 11.99
CA GLU A 34 16.59 4.94 12.81
C GLU A 34 15.96 6.26 12.33
N HIS A 35 15.11 6.18 11.31
CA HIS A 35 14.23 7.26 10.88
C HIS A 35 13.21 7.39 12.01
N ARG A 36 13.63 8.11 13.05
CA ARG A 36 12.85 8.98 13.92
C ARG A 36 11.38 8.78 13.65
N ALA A 37 10.72 7.91 14.42
CA ALA A 37 9.27 7.69 14.48
C ALA A 37 8.48 8.64 13.56
N GLN A 38 8.58 8.43 12.25
CA GLN A 38 7.73 9.12 11.31
C GLN A 38 6.48 8.27 11.45
N PRO A 39 5.36 8.79 11.98
CA PRO A 39 4.13 8.02 11.96
C PRO A 39 3.97 7.62 10.50
N GLN A 40 4.07 6.31 10.21
CA GLN A 40 3.87 5.81 8.86
C GLN A 40 2.53 6.39 8.46
N ALA A 41 2.53 7.35 7.52
CA ALA A 41 1.31 7.99 7.10
C ALA A 41 0.38 6.83 6.71
N PRO A 42 -0.75 6.67 7.40
CA PRO A 42 -1.52 5.45 7.32
C PRO A 42 -1.88 5.22 5.85
N ARG A 43 -1.31 4.16 5.26
CA ARG A 43 -1.53 3.85 3.85
C ARG A 43 -3.00 3.46 3.68
N GLY A 44 -3.75 4.23 2.88
CA GLY A 44 -5.17 4.00 2.64
C GLY A 44 -5.96 5.31 2.58
N ASN A 45 -7.19 5.26 2.09
CA ASN A 45 -8.09 6.41 2.12
C ASN A 45 -8.39 6.76 3.60
N PRO A 46 -8.05 7.97 4.10
CA PRO A 46 -8.27 8.35 5.49
C PRO A 46 -9.75 8.37 5.87
N ILE A 47 -10.63 8.71 4.93
CA ILE A 47 -12.08 8.71 5.10
C ILE A 47 -12.58 7.28 5.30
N PHE A 48 -12.09 6.32 4.50
CA PHE A 48 -12.43 4.91 4.68
C PHE A 48 -12.01 4.37 6.06
N ARG A 49 -10.88 4.85 6.61
CA ARG A 49 -10.44 4.45 7.95
C ARG A 49 -11.37 4.99 9.04
N GLU A 50 -11.84 6.22 8.89
CA GLU A 50 -12.81 6.79 9.82
C GLU A 50 -14.15 6.08 9.71
N PHE A 51 -14.60 5.81 8.48
CA PHE A 51 -15.78 4.99 8.21
C PHE A 51 -15.69 3.63 8.92
N CYS A 52 -14.58 2.89 8.79
CA CYS A 52 -14.42 1.62 9.51
C CYS A 52 -14.43 1.77 11.04
N ARG A 53 -14.00 2.92 11.60
CA ARG A 53 -14.06 3.17 13.04
C ARG A 53 -15.50 3.35 13.55
N MET A 54 -16.44 3.71 12.68
CA MET A 54 -17.87 3.79 13.00
C MET A 54 -18.54 2.40 13.10
N ASN A 55 -17.80 1.30 12.90
CA ASN A 55 -18.31 -0.08 12.85
C ASN A 55 -19.53 -0.25 11.91
N PRO A 56 -19.38 0.09 10.62
CA PRO A 56 -20.46 -0.03 9.65
C PRO A 56 -20.97 -1.48 9.52
N PRO A 57 -22.29 -1.68 9.43
CA PRO A 57 -22.90 -3.00 9.37
C PRO A 57 -22.53 -3.73 8.08
N ASN A 58 -22.54 -5.05 8.12
CA ASN A 58 -22.37 -5.89 6.93
C ASN A 58 -23.74 -6.28 6.34
N PHE A 59 -23.79 -6.51 5.04
CA PHE A 59 -25.00 -6.97 4.36
C PHE A 59 -24.75 -8.28 3.62
N GLY A 60 -25.47 -9.33 4.04
CA GLY A 60 -25.33 -10.68 3.50
C GLY A 60 -26.11 -10.95 2.20
N GLY A 61 -26.97 -10.02 1.77
CA GLY A 61 -27.90 -10.24 0.65
C GLY A 61 -29.23 -10.84 1.11
N GLN A 62 -29.78 -10.25 2.17
CA GLN A 62 -30.96 -10.76 2.85
C GLN A 62 -32.22 -10.37 2.07
N TYR A 63 -33.23 -11.23 2.07
CA TYR A 63 -34.44 -11.06 1.25
C TYR A 63 -35.49 -10.13 1.88
N GLU A 64 -35.34 -9.80 3.16
CA GLU A 64 -36.23 -8.90 3.89
C GLU A 64 -36.00 -7.45 3.46
N PRO A 65 -36.99 -6.76 2.86
CA PRO A 65 -36.83 -5.38 2.38
C PRO A 65 -36.49 -4.39 3.51
N THR A 66 -37.02 -4.64 4.70
CA THR A 66 -36.77 -3.80 5.88
C THR A 66 -35.31 -3.86 6.29
N GLU A 67 -34.72 -5.06 6.39
CA GLU A 67 -33.32 -5.23 6.78
C GLU A 67 -32.37 -4.62 5.76
N ALA A 68 -32.69 -4.73 4.46
CA ALA A 68 -31.92 -4.07 3.41
C ALA A 68 -32.02 -2.53 3.50
N SER A 69 -33.21 -2.02 3.82
CA SER A 69 -33.45 -0.57 3.96
C SER A 69 -32.77 0.00 5.20
N GLU A 70 -32.82 -0.71 6.33
CA GLU A 70 -32.11 -0.34 7.55
C GLU A 70 -30.60 -0.35 7.33
N TRP A 71 -30.07 -1.36 6.65
CA TRP A 71 -28.65 -1.39 6.29
C TRP A 71 -28.26 -0.20 5.41
N LEU A 72 -29.05 0.08 4.35
CA LEU A 72 -28.79 1.24 3.47
C LEU A 72 -28.82 2.54 4.25
N PHE A 73 -29.83 2.77 5.07
CA PHE A 73 -29.95 3.98 5.88
C PHE A 73 -28.75 4.17 6.81
N CYS A 74 -28.34 3.11 7.52
CA CYS A 74 -27.15 3.17 8.39
C CYS A 74 -25.88 3.50 7.61
N MET A 75 -25.73 2.94 6.41
CA MET A 75 -24.55 3.18 5.59
C MET A 75 -24.56 4.60 5.01
N GLU A 76 -25.72 5.09 4.54
CA GLU A 76 -25.88 6.45 4.00
C GLU A 76 -25.58 7.51 5.07
N ASP A 77 -26.16 7.38 6.26
CA ASP A 77 -25.94 8.28 7.40
C ASP A 77 -24.44 8.43 7.73
N MET A 78 -23.72 7.30 7.91
CA MET A 78 -22.28 7.32 8.19
C MET A 78 -21.44 7.90 7.04
N LEU A 79 -21.85 7.67 5.79
CA LEU A 79 -21.11 8.16 4.63
C LEU A 79 -21.38 9.65 4.34
N GLU A 80 -22.54 10.15 4.72
CA GLU A 80 -22.88 11.58 4.70
C GLU A 80 -22.12 12.35 5.77
N ASP A 81 -22.03 11.83 6.99
CA ASP A 81 -21.23 12.41 8.09
C ASP A 81 -19.75 12.57 7.74
N LEU A 82 -19.25 11.77 6.79
CA LEU A 82 -17.87 11.78 6.32
C LEU A 82 -17.66 12.55 5.02
N ASP A 83 -18.68 13.24 4.50
CA ASP A 83 -18.65 13.98 3.24
C ASP A 83 -18.13 13.13 2.05
N CYS A 84 -18.47 11.84 2.03
CA CYS A 84 -18.00 10.93 0.99
C CYS A 84 -18.55 11.33 -0.38
N THR A 85 -17.66 11.37 -1.39
CA THR A 85 -18.08 11.53 -2.78
C THR A 85 -18.95 10.35 -3.23
N PRO A 86 -19.82 10.49 -4.25
CA PRO A 86 -20.65 9.39 -4.74
C PRO A 86 -19.84 8.11 -5.07
N THR A 87 -18.64 8.27 -5.64
CA THR A 87 -17.73 7.16 -5.93
C THR A 87 -17.21 6.49 -4.66
N GLU A 88 -16.88 7.26 -3.63
CA GLU A 88 -16.47 6.72 -2.33
C GLU A 88 -17.61 5.99 -1.63
N LYS A 89 -18.83 6.53 -1.66
CA LYS A 89 -20.01 5.87 -1.08
C LYS A 89 -20.19 4.46 -1.63
N VAL A 90 -20.16 4.30 -2.95
CA VAL A 90 -20.24 2.98 -3.60
C VAL A 90 -19.03 2.11 -3.23
N THR A 91 -17.82 2.66 -3.30
CA THR A 91 -16.59 1.90 -3.00
C THR A 91 -16.56 1.41 -1.56
N PHE A 92 -17.05 2.19 -0.61
CA PHE A 92 -17.04 1.85 0.81
C PHE A 92 -18.17 0.87 1.12
N ALA A 93 -19.38 1.13 0.63
CA ALA A 93 -20.53 0.26 0.89
C ALA A 93 -20.34 -1.17 0.38
N THR A 94 -19.77 -1.30 -0.81
CA THR A 94 -19.56 -2.61 -1.46
C THR A 94 -18.53 -3.48 -0.73
N ARG A 95 -17.60 -2.88 0.03
CA ARG A 95 -16.67 -3.63 0.90
C ARG A 95 -17.35 -4.28 2.10
N HIS A 96 -18.57 -3.85 2.44
CA HIS A 96 -19.39 -4.39 3.53
C HIS A 96 -20.40 -5.43 3.06
N PHE A 97 -20.45 -5.75 1.76
CA PHE A 97 -21.17 -6.91 1.27
C PHE A 97 -20.52 -8.21 1.69
N ARG A 98 -21.35 -9.20 2.04
CA ARG A 98 -20.96 -10.56 2.40
C ARG A 98 -21.89 -11.54 1.68
N GLY A 99 -21.48 -12.81 1.61
CA GLY A 99 -22.31 -13.88 1.05
C GLY A 99 -22.91 -13.56 -0.32
N SER A 100 -24.23 -13.70 -0.43
CA SER A 100 -24.98 -13.52 -1.68
C SER A 100 -24.85 -12.11 -2.25
N ALA A 101 -24.86 -11.07 -1.42
CA ALA A 101 -24.67 -9.69 -1.89
C ALA A 101 -23.29 -9.49 -2.52
N SER A 102 -22.25 -10.05 -1.90
CA SER A 102 -20.89 -9.96 -2.44
C SER A 102 -20.76 -10.71 -3.76
N ASN A 103 -21.39 -11.88 -3.88
CA ASN A 103 -21.38 -12.67 -5.11
C ASN A 103 -22.10 -11.95 -6.25
N TRP A 104 -23.25 -11.31 -5.97
CA TRP A 104 -23.98 -10.52 -6.95
C TRP A 104 -23.21 -9.28 -7.42
N TRP A 105 -22.50 -8.60 -6.52
CA TRP A 105 -21.76 -7.38 -6.85
C TRP A 105 -20.50 -7.62 -7.71
N HIS A 106 -19.84 -8.78 -7.55
CA HIS A 106 -18.57 -9.08 -8.24
C HIS A 106 -18.69 -10.10 -9.39
N GLY A 107 -19.83 -10.79 -9.50
CA GLY A 107 -20.10 -11.77 -10.55
C GLY A 107 -20.56 -11.11 -11.85
#